data_AF-A0A370HPE4-F1
#
_entry.id   AF-A0A370HPE4-F1
#
_cell.length_a   1.000
_cell.length_b   1.000
_cell.length_c   1.000
_cell.angle_alpha   90.00
_cell.angle_beta   90.00
_cell.angle_gamma   90.00
#
_symmetry.space_group_name_H-M   'P 1'
#
loop_
_entity.id
_entity.type
_entity.pdbx_description
1 polymer ?
#
loop_
_entity_poly.entity_id
_entity_poly.type
_entity_poly.pdbx_seq_one_letter_code
_entity_poly.pdbx_strand_id
1 'polypeptide(L)'
;MDCDDRPGMRANVIERQLLSMLDTLRGVSTTSNVRALRDSVVALSSSADALDESDPQQRAVRRLYDYLEATTLDALAEGAASQHPERIEIENALASVLAASRRGGSVYALSCVRDDLEQLTVRIDELKPDDREPLRSLLSYVDAKNRQALELAIRRDWGTSTMVRRLDGARDDRPDGLGEQKPSIAR
;
A
#
# COMPACT_ATOMS: atom_id res chain seq x y z
N MET A 1 -11.75 9.22 -31.02
CA MET A 1 -12.30 8.00 -30.39
C MET A 1 -11.42 7.76 -29.18
N ASP A 2 -11.66 8.58 -28.15
CA ASP A 2 -10.87 8.62 -26.91
C ASP A 2 -11.36 7.52 -25.99
N CYS A 3 -10.72 6.36 -26.12
CA CYS A 3 -10.97 5.22 -25.25
C CYS A 3 -10.20 5.40 -23.94
N ASP A 4 -10.94 5.46 -22.85
CA ASP A 4 -10.51 5.08 -21.49
C ASP A 4 -9.44 5.97 -20.83
N ASP A 5 -9.73 7.26 -20.69
CA ASP A 5 -9.06 8.11 -19.70
C ASP A 5 -9.72 7.94 -18.32
N ARG A 6 -9.64 6.74 -17.73
CA ARG A 6 -10.07 6.55 -16.34
C ARG A 6 -8.96 7.08 -15.43
N PRO A 7 -9.17 8.20 -14.73
CA PRO A 7 -8.11 8.85 -13.93
C PRO A 7 -7.48 7.89 -12.91
N GLY A 8 -8.27 6.98 -12.32
CA GLY A 8 -7.78 5.98 -11.36
C GLY A 8 -6.83 4.92 -11.96
N MET A 9 -6.90 4.62 -13.26
CA MET A 9 -6.00 3.64 -13.89
C MET A 9 -4.61 4.22 -14.08
N ARG A 10 -4.51 5.49 -14.48
CA ARG A 10 -3.23 6.21 -14.64
C ARG A 10 -2.49 6.34 -13.32
N ALA A 11 -3.19 6.72 -12.25
CA ALA A 11 -2.61 6.85 -10.91
C ALA A 11 -1.98 5.53 -10.42
N ASN A 12 -2.60 4.39 -10.67
CA ASN A 12 -2.09 3.07 -10.26
C ASN A 12 -0.80 2.70 -11.00
N VAL A 13 -0.71 3.00 -12.30
CA VAL A 13 0.50 2.74 -13.09
C VAL A 13 1.67 3.57 -12.56
N ILE A 14 1.45 4.87 -12.34
CA ILE A 14 2.46 5.78 -11.79
C ILE A 14 2.89 5.31 -10.39
N GLU A 15 1.94 4.99 -9.52
CA GLU A 15 2.23 4.50 -8.16
C GLU A 15 3.15 3.27 -8.17
N ARG A 16 2.87 2.29 -9.03
CA ARG A 16 3.73 1.08 -9.14
C ARG A 16 5.14 1.41 -9.61
N GLN A 17 5.26 2.32 -10.58
CA GLN A 17 6.56 2.76 -11.07
C GLN A 17 7.34 3.47 -9.96
N LEU A 18 6.70 4.39 -9.22
CA LEU A 18 7.30 5.10 -8.08
C LEU A 18 7.73 4.12 -6.98
N LEU A 19 6.91 3.14 -6.63
CA LEU A 19 7.29 2.11 -5.64
C LEU A 19 8.49 1.26 -6.12
N SER A 20 8.52 0.89 -7.40
CA SER A 20 9.67 0.17 -7.97
C SER A 20 10.96 1.01 -7.91
N MET A 21 10.84 2.32 -8.13
CA MET A 21 11.95 3.26 -8.03
C MET A 21 12.42 3.44 -6.58
N LEU A 22 11.49 3.51 -5.63
CA LEU A 22 11.78 3.53 -4.20
C LEU A 22 12.56 2.27 -3.76
N ASP A 23 12.12 1.09 -4.21
CA ASP A 23 12.80 -0.16 -3.91
C ASP A 23 14.22 -0.19 -4.51
N THR A 24 14.39 0.37 -5.71
CA THR A 24 15.72 0.51 -6.37
C THR A 24 16.63 1.44 -5.59
N LEU A 25 16.10 2.57 -5.11
CA LEU A 25 16.84 3.58 -4.34
C LEU A 25 17.35 3.02 -3.01
N ARG A 26 16.53 2.23 -2.32
CA ARG A 26 16.84 1.58 -1.04
C ARG A 26 17.78 0.38 -1.16
N GLY A 27 17.98 -0.13 -2.37
CA GLY A 27 18.99 -1.15 -2.67
C GLY A 27 20.41 -0.57 -2.68
N VAL A 28 21.28 -1.12 -3.53
CA VAL A 28 22.65 -0.59 -3.68
C VAL A 28 22.64 0.65 -4.58
N SER A 29 22.63 1.81 -3.93
CA SER A 29 22.60 3.12 -4.59
C SER A 29 24.01 3.51 -5.08
N THR A 30 24.36 3.11 -6.30
CA THR A 30 25.54 3.67 -6.98
C THR A 30 25.20 5.03 -7.59
N THR A 31 26.18 5.93 -7.73
CA THR A 31 25.95 7.26 -8.34
C THR A 31 25.33 7.17 -9.74
N SER A 32 25.71 6.16 -10.54
CA SER A 32 25.09 5.90 -11.84
C SER A 32 23.62 5.50 -11.73
N ASN A 33 23.28 4.66 -10.72
CA ASN A 33 21.89 4.26 -10.47
C ASN A 33 21.05 5.46 -10.03
N VAL A 34 21.58 6.30 -9.13
CA VAL A 34 20.88 7.51 -8.66
C VAL A 34 20.61 8.47 -9.83
N ARG A 35 21.55 8.63 -10.77
CA ARG A 35 21.32 9.46 -11.97
C ARG A 35 20.23 8.89 -12.88
N ALA A 36 20.28 7.60 -13.20
CA ALA A 36 19.26 6.95 -14.01
C ALA A 36 17.87 7.01 -13.34
N LEU A 37 17.84 6.88 -12.01
CA LEU A 37 16.62 7.04 -11.22
C LEU A 37 16.10 8.47 -11.30
N ARG A 38 16.96 9.49 -11.17
CA ARG A 38 16.57 10.89 -11.32
C ARG A 38 15.99 11.15 -12.71
N ASP A 39 16.62 10.66 -13.77
CA ASP A 39 16.11 10.82 -15.13
C ASP A 39 14.70 10.19 -15.28
N SER A 40 14.49 9.04 -14.66
CA SER A 40 13.18 8.37 -14.62
C SER A 40 12.13 9.17 -13.83
N VAL A 41 12.51 9.75 -12.69
CA VAL A 41 11.64 10.64 -11.90
C VAL A 41 11.28 11.89 -12.71
N VAL A 42 12.26 12.54 -13.36
CA VAL A 42 12.01 13.70 -14.24
C VAL A 42 11.05 13.34 -15.36
N ALA A 43 11.21 12.18 -16.00
CA ALA A 43 10.32 11.73 -17.07
C ALA A 43 8.86 11.55 -16.61
N LEU A 44 8.63 11.31 -15.32
CA LEU A 44 7.29 11.17 -14.74
C LEU A 44 6.68 12.48 -14.22
N SER A 45 7.46 13.58 -14.15
CA SER A 45 7.00 14.88 -13.64
C SER A 45 5.66 15.31 -14.23
N SER A 46 5.51 15.33 -15.56
CA SER A 46 4.26 15.74 -16.22
C SER A 46 3.07 14.83 -15.88
N SER A 47 3.32 13.54 -15.64
CA SER A 47 2.28 12.60 -15.21
C SER A 47 1.91 12.81 -13.74
N ALA A 48 2.88 13.13 -12.89
CA ALA A 48 2.64 13.48 -11.50
C ALA A 48 1.93 14.84 -11.37
N ASP A 49 2.21 15.81 -12.23
CA ASP A 49 1.58 17.14 -12.27
C ASP A 49 0.12 17.07 -12.75
N ALA A 50 -0.22 16.03 -13.53
CA ALA A 50 -1.59 15.77 -13.98
C ALA A 50 -2.46 15.04 -12.94
N LEU A 51 -1.91 14.66 -11.78
CA LEU A 51 -2.66 14.03 -10.70
C LEU A 51 -3.62 15.03 -10.05
N ASP A 52 -4.87 14.62 -9.87
CA ASP A 52 -5.89 15.43 -9.24
C ASP A 52 -5.62 15.56 -7.73
N GLU A 53 -5.25 16.76 -7.27
CA GLU A 53 -5.02 17.02 -5.86
C GLU A 53 -6.31 16.91 -5.02
N SER A 54 -7.50 17.01 -5.61
CA SER A 54 -8.76 16.86 -4.89
C SER A 54 -9.04 15.39 -4.50
N ASP A 55 -8.55 14.44 -5.29
CA ASP A 55 -8.64 13.00 -5.01
C ASP A 55 -7.58 12.57 -3.99
N PRO A 56 -7.98 12.06 -2.80
CA PRO A 56 -7.04 11.62 -1.77
C PRO A 56 -6.03 10.56 -2.24
N GLN A 57 -6.43 9.66 -3.15
CA GLN A 57 -5.53 8.62 -3.65
C GLN A 57 -4.46 9.22 -4.57
N GLN A 58 -4.85 10.09 -5.49
CA GLN A 58 -3.93 10.75 -6.40
C GLN A 58 -2.99 11.71 -5.66
N ARG A 59 -3.51 12.45 -4.68
CA ARG A 59 -2.68 13.26 -3.77
C ARG A 59 -1.63 12.44 -3.05
N ALA A 60 -1.97 11.24 -2.55
CA ALA A 60 -1.00 10.36 -1.91
C ALA A 60 0.12 9.94 -2.89
N VAL A 61 -0.23 9.56 -4.12
CA VAL A 61 0.75 9.22 -5.17
C VAL A 61 1.65 10.42 -5.49
N ARG A 62 1.10 11.64 -5.51
CA ARG A 62 1.90 12.86 -5.66
C ARG A 62 2.90 13.03 -4.52
N ARG A 63 2.52 12.77 -3.26
CA ARG A 63 3.45 12.83 -2.12
C ARG A 63 4.59 11.82 -2.22
N LEU A 64 4.32 10.62 -2.75
CA LEU A 64 5.39 9.65 -3.02
C LEU A 64 6.36 10.16 -4.10
N TYR A 65 5.84 10.83 -5.14
CA TYR A 65 6.67 11.47 -6.15
C TYR A 65 7.54 12.59 -5.54
N ASP A 66 6.95 13.48 -4.74
CA ASP A 66 7.66 14.60 -4.10
C ASP A 66 8.83 14.09 -3.23
N TYR A 67 8.63 13.00 -2.48
CA TYR A 67 9.70 12.34 -1.72
C TYR A 67 10.83 11.81 -2.59
N LEU A 68 10.51 11.11 -3.69
CA LEU A 68 11.51 10.54 -4.60
C LEU A 68 12.29 11.65 -5.32
N GLU A 69 11.62 12.72 -5.74
CA GLU A 69 12.29 13.87 -6.32
C GLU A 69 13.28 14.51 -5.35
N ALA A 70 12.84 14.82 -4.13
CA ALA A 70 13.71 15.41 -3.13
C ALA A 70 14.90 14.50 -2.78
N THR A 71 14.65 13.20 -2.57
CA THR A 71 15.68 12.23 -2.19
C THR A 71 16.68 11.97 -3.32
N THR A 72 16.23 11.92 -4.57
CA THR A 72 17.14 11.75 -5.71
C THR A 72 17.97 12.99 -6.00
N LEU A 73 17.43 14.19 -5.75
CA LEU A 73 18.19 15.45 -5.83
C LEU A 73 19.27 15.51 -4.75
N ASP A 74 18.91 15.20 -3.51
CA ASP A 74 19.82 15.15 -2.36
C ASP A 74 20.95 14.13 -2.58
N ALA A 75 20.61 12.90 -2.99
CA ALA A 75 21.59 11.86 -3.28
C ALA A 75 22.56 12.21 -4.44
N LEU A 76 22.18 13.10 -5.35
CA LEU A 76 23.08 13.62 -6.39
C LEU A 76 23.98 14.75 -5.89
N ALA A 77 23.48 15.60 -4.99
CA ALA A 77 24.21 16.74 -4.45
C ALA A 77 25.32 16.31 -3.48
N GLU A 78 25.00 15.41 -2.56
CA GLU A 78 25.89 15.04 -1.46
C GLU A 78 26.49 13.62 -1.63
N GLY A 79 26.04 12.87 -2.64
CA GLY A 79 26.41 11.47 -2.85
C GLY A 79 25.76 10.53 -1.83
N ALA A 80 26.27 9.29 -1.73
CA ALA A 80 25.77 8.31 -0.76
C ALA A 80 26.16 8.61 0.70
N ALA A 81 26.85 9.73 0.96
CA ALA A 81 27.43 10.08 2.26
C ALA A 81 26.48 10.90 3.15
N SER A 82 25.35 11.37 2.63
CA SER A 82 24.43 12.29 3.32
C SER A 82 23.32 11.64 4.13
N GLN A 83 23.11 10.32 3.98
CA GLN A 83 22.02 9.68 4.70
C GLN A 83 22.35 9.57 6.19
N HIS A 84 21.77 10.46 6.98
CA HIS A 84 21.84 10.43 8.42
C HIS A 84 21.23 9.12 8.96
N PRO A 85 21.87 8.46 9.94
CA PRO A 85 21.37 7.18 10.50
C PRO A 85 19.90 7.25 10.93
N GLU A 86 19.49 8.37 11.53
CA GLU A 86 18.12 8.58 12.00
C GLU A 86 17.10 8.65 10.86
N ARG A 87 17.45 9.28 9.73
CA ARG A 87 16.60 9.30 8.54
C ARG A 87 16.39 7.90 7.99
N ILE A 88 17.47 7.11 7.88
CA ILE A 88 17.40 5.72 7.41
C ILE A 88 16.49 4.89 8.33
N GLU A 89 16.61 5.05 9.65
CA GLU A 89 15.74 4.36 10.62
C GLU A 89 14.26 4.69 10.41
N ILE A 90 13.93 5.98 10.23
CA ILE A 90 12.56 6.42 9.99
C ILE A 90 12.04 5.88 8.64
N GLU A 91 12.83 5.93 7.58
CA GLU A 91 12.45 5.36 6.27
C GLU A 91 12.20 3.86 6.37
N ASN A 92 13.02 3.13 7.13
CA ASN A 92 12.84 1.71 7.39
C ASN A 92 11.55 1.43 8.19
N ALA A 93 11.25 2.26 9.19
CA ALA A 93 10.02 2.15 9.96
C ALA A 93 8.79 2.43 9.08
N LEU A 94 8.80 3.49 8.28
CA LEU A 94 7.74 3.82 7.32
C LEU A 94 7.53 2.70 6.30
N ALA A 95 8.60 2.09 5.81
CA ALA A 95 8.50 0.95 4.91
C ALA A 95 7.90 -0.29 5.58
N SER A 96 8.27 -0.56 6.83
CA SER A 96 7.69 -1.64 7.62
C SER A 96 6.17 -1.43 7.81
N VAL A 97 5.77 -0.21 8.15
CA VAL A 97 4.36 0.18 8.29
C VAL A 97 3.60 0.05 6.95
N LEU A 98 4.20 0.49 5.84
CA LEU A 98 3.61 0.34 4.51
C LEU A 98 3.40 -1.14 4.17
N ALA A 99 4.40 -2.00 4.45
CA ALA A 99 4.30 -3.44 4.23
C ALA A 99 3.23 -4.08 5.13
N ALA A 100 3.09 -3.66 6.39
CA ALA A 100 2.03 -4.09 7.28
C ALA A 100 0.64 -3.70 6.73
N SER A 101 0.47 -2.43 6.32
CA SER A 101 -0.77 -1.92 5.74
C SER A 101 -1.17 -2.68 4.47
N ARG A 102 -0.22 -2.98 3.59
CA ARG A 102 -0.45 -3.73 2.33
C ARG A 102 -0.84 -5.18 2.55
N ARG A 103 -0.34 -5.83 3.60
CA ARG A 103 -0.78 -7.18 3.99
C ARG A 103 -2.24 -7.18 4.47
N GLY A 104 -2.78 -6.01 4.81
CA GLY A 104 -4.07 -5.87 5.46
C GLY A 104 -4.06 -6.49 6.85
N GLY A 105 -5.25 -6.63 7.43
CA GLY A 105 -5.37 -7.18 8.77
C GLY A 105 -6.77 -6.96 9.32
N SER A 106 -6.92 -7.25 10.61
CA SER A 106 -8.09 -6.80 11.36
C SER A 106 -8.04 -5.29 11.57
N VAL A 107 -9.20 -4.69 11.85
CA VAL A 107 -9.31 -3.28 12.27
C VAL A 107 -8.36 -2.95 13.44
N TYR A 108 -8.18 -3.88 14.37
CA TYR A 108 -7.27 -3.71 15.51
C TYR A 108 -5.81 -3.60 15.07
N ALA A 109 -5.33 -4.51 14.21
CA ALA A 109 -3.94 -4.49 13.74
C ALA A 109 -3.59 -3.18 13.00
N LEU A 110 -4.51 -2.71 12.15
CA LEU A 110 -4.34 -1.46 11.40
C LEU A 110 -4.47 -0.20 12.27
N SER A 111 -5.23 -0.28 13.37
CA SER A 111 -5.23 0.78 14.40
C SER A 111 -3.88 0.87 15.11
N CYS A 112 -3.26 -0.24 15.49
CA CYS A 112 -1.91 -0.22 16.07
C CYS A 112 -0.88 0.38 15.10
N VAL A 113 -0.98 0.06 13.80
CA VAL A 113 -0.14 0.67 12.77
C VAL A 113 -0.35 2.18 12.67
N ARG A 114 -1.57 2.69 12.91
CA ARG A 114 -1.83 4.13 12.95
C ARG A 114 -1.12 4.79 14.14
N ASP A 115 -1.13 4.15 15.31
CA ASP A 115 -0.43 4.68 16.49
C ASP A 115 1.10 4.74 16.24
N ASP A 116 1.66 3.77 15.52
CA ASP A 116 3.07 3.82 15.08
C ASP A 116 3.34 5.02 14.15
N LEU A 117 2.41 5.35 13.24
CA LEU A 117 2.52 6.52 12.36
C LEU A 117 2.47 7.85 13.13
N GLU A 118 1.67 7.93 14.19
CA GLU A 118 1.62 9.10 15.07
C GLU A 118 2.96 9.31 15.78
N GLN A 119 3.59 8.23 16.27
CA GLN A 119 4.93 8.30 16.86
C GLN A 119 6.00 8.72 15.83
N LEU A 120 5.93 8.18 14.60
CA LEU A 120 6.84 8.58 13.53
C LEU A 120 6.66 10.04 13.13
N THR A 121 5.44 10.58 13.20
CA THR A 121 5.17 12.00 12.94
C THR A 121 5.96 12.89 13.90
N VAL A 122 5.91 12.58 15.20
CA VAL A 122 6.66 13.32 16.23
C VAL A 122 8.17 13.26 15.96
N ARG A 123 8.70 12.06 15.67
CA ARG A 123 10.12 11.89 15.35
C ARG A 123 10.55 12.69 14.12
N ILE A 124 9.73 12.71 13.07
CA ILE A 124 10.01 13.49 11.86
C ILE A 124 10.02 14.99 12.17
N ASP A 125 9.12 15.46 13.04
CA ASP A 125 9.04 16.86 13.43
C ASP A 125 10.23 17.34 14.29
N GLU A 126 10.99 16.41 14.88
CA GLU A 126 12.23 16.70 15.62
C GLU A 126 13.46 16.81 14.71
N LEU A 127 13.38 16.31 13.46
CA LEU A 127 14.48 16.37 12.50
C LEU A 127 14.77 17.78 11.99
N LYS A 128 15.95 17.95 11.39
CA LYS A 128 16.30 19.16 10.66
C LYS A 128 15.32 19.40 9.49
N PRO A 129 15.09 20.67 9.09
CA PRO A 129 14.15 21.00 8.02
C PRO A 129 14.42 20.25 6.71
N ASP A 130 15.69 20.04 6.34
CA ASP A 130 16.08 19.42 5.07
C ASP A 130 15.68 17.95 4.98
N ASP A 131 15.70 17.20 6.09
CA ASP A 131 15.24 15.80 6.15
C ASP A 131 13.74 15.68 6.41
N ARG A 132 13.16 16.68 7.08
CA ARG A 132 11.77 16.66 7.53
C ARG A 132 10.77 16.62 6.38
N GLU A 133 10.90 17.51 5.41
CA GLU A 133 9.90 17.66 4.34
C GLU A 133 9.82 16.44 3.39
N PRO A 134 10.94 15.82 2.96
CA PRO A 134 10.89 14.55 2.25
C PRO A 134 10.18 13.47 3.07
N LEU A 135 10.55 13.31 4.35
CA LEU A 135 9.95 12.27 5.21
C LEU A 135 8.48 12.50 5.50
N ARG A 136 8.04 13.76 5.61
CA ARG A 136 6.60 14.11 5.70
C ARG A 136 5.84 13.70 4.44
N SER A 137 6.45 13.86 3.27
CA SER A 137 5.85 13.44 2.01
C SER A 137 5.69 11.92 1.97
N LEU A 138 6.73 11.16 2.35
CA LEU A 138 6.65 9.71 2.47
C LEU A 138 5.61 9.27 3.52
N LEU A 139 5.63 9.87 4.71
CA LEU A 139 4.66 9.61 5.78
C LEU A 139 3.23 9.82 5.29
N SER A 140 2.96 10.92 4.60
CA SER A 140 1.62 11.24 4.07
C SER A 140 1.12 10.17 3.10
N TYR A 141 2.00 9.65 2.24
CA TYR A 141 1.68 8.53 1.37
C TYR A 141 1.37 7.26 2.16
N VAL A 142 2.23 6.89 3.12
CA VAL A 142 2.07 5.68 3.93
C VAL A 142 0.79 5.71 4.78
N ASP A 143 0.50 6.85 5.40
CA ASP A 143 -0.72 7.05 6.18
C ASP A 143 -1.97 6.93 5.30
N ALA A 144 -1.97 7.50 4.09
CA ALA A 144 -3.08 7.30 3.15
C ALA A 144 -3.30 5.81 2.82
N LYS A 145 -2.23 5.01 2.68
CA LYS A 145 -2.34 3.56 2.44
C LYS A 145 -2.84 2.80 3.66
N ASN A 146 -2.44 3.20 4.86
CA ASN A 146 -2.99 2.62 6.09
C ASN A 146 -4.50 2.93 6.23
N ARG A 147 -4.93 4.16 5.97
CA ARG A 147 -6.36 4.53 5.97
C ARG A 147 -7.17 3.73 4.97
N GLN A 148 -6.67 3.57 3.73
CA GLN A 148 -7.31 2.73 2.71
C GLN A 148 -7.44 1.27 3.18
N ALA A 149 -6.38 0.71 3.77
CA ALA A 149 -6.42 -0.65 4.32
C ALA A 149 -7.44 -0.77 5.47
N LEU A 150 -7.50 0.24 6.35
CA LEU A 150 -8.41 0.28 7.48
C LEU A 150 -9.87 0.37 7.02
N GLU A 151 -10.17 1.22 6.04
CA GLU A 151 -11.51 1.30 5.43
C GLU A 151 -11.95 -0.04 4.83
N LEU A 152 -11.05 -0.73 4.14
CA LEU A 152 -11.32 -2.07 3.59
C LEU A 152 -11.54 -3.10 4.70
N ALA A 153 -10.75 -3.07 5.77
CA ALA A 153 -10.92 -3.96 6.91
C ALA A 153 -12.25 -3.71 7.64
N ILE A 154 -12.64 -2.45 7.85
CA ILE A 154 -13.94 -2.09 8.42
C ILE A 154 -15.08 -2.61 7.54
N ARG A 155 -15.01 -2.40 6.22
CA ARG A 155 -16.02 -2.95 5.30
C ARG A 155 -16.08 -4.47 5.32
N ARG A 156 -14.94 -5.15 5.53
CA ARG A 156 -14.90 -6.61 5.61
C ARG A 156 -15.47 -7.14 6.94
N ASP A 157 -15.07 -6.53 8.05
CA ASP A 157 -15.34 -7.04 9.38
C ASP A 157 -16.73 -6.58 9.89
N TRP A 158 -17.21 -5.41 9.45
CA TRP A 158 -18.48 -4.81 9.87
C TRP A 158 -19.49 -4.63 8.73
N GLY A 159 -19.08 -4.85 7.48
CA GLY A 159 -20.02 -5.00 6.36
C GLY A 159 -20.76 -6.31 6.50
N THR A 160 -21.84 -6.27 7.28
CA THR A 160 -23.03 -7.14 7.26
C THR A 160 -22.97 -8.29 6.25
N SER A 161 -23.02 -9.52 6.78
CA SER A 161 -23.54 -10.74 6.16
C SER A 161 -24.54 -10.45 5.04
N THR A 162 -24.05 -10.21 3.83
CA THR A 162 -24.88 -10.18 2.63
C THR A 162 -25.01 -11.62 2.19
N MET A 163 -25.97 -12.29 2.82
CA MET A 163 -26.72 -13.44 2.32
C MET A 163 -26.07 -14.23 1.16
N VAL A 164 -25.31 -15.29 1.49
CA VAL A 164 -25.63 -16.58 0.86
C VAL A 164 -26.62 -17.28 1.76
N ARG A 165 -27.85 -16.84 1.59
CA ARG A 165 -29.06 -17.57 1.90
C ARG A 165 -29.01 -18.89 1.12
N ARG A 166 -28.37 -19.93 1.67
CA ARG A 166 -28.64 -21.32 1.27
C ARG A 166 -29.94 -21.73 1.98
N LEU A 167 -31.03 -21.18 1.48
CA LEU A 167 -32.39 -21.51 1.91
C LEU A 167 -33.22 -21.59 0.63
N ASP A 168 -32.96 -22.67 -0.11
CA ASP A 168 -33.73 -23.30 -1.20
C ASP A 168 -32.90 -24.55 -1.56
N GLY A 169 -33.37 -25.79 -1.59
CA GLY A 169 -34.70 -26.37 -1.44
C GLY A 169 -34.58 -27.85 -1.88
N ALA A 170 -34.89 -28.78 -0.98
CA ALA A 170 -35.28 -30.18 -1.24
C ALA A 170 -35.69 -30.73 0.14
N ARG A 171 -36.91 -30.50 0.65
CA ARG A 171 -38.22 -30.99 0.18
C ARG A 171 -38.16 -32.42 -0.36
N ASP A 172 -38.68 -33.32 0.48
CA ASP A 172 -39.24 -34.64 0.23
C ASP A 172 -38.70 -35.43 -0.97
N ASP A 173 -38.03 -36.55 -0.66
CA ASP A 173 -38.64 -37.83 -1.01
C ASP A 173 -38.15 -38.93 -0.07
N ARG A 174 -39.07 -39.35 0.80
CA ARG A 174 -38.98 -40.55 1.61
C ARG A 174 -39.80 -41.62 0.88
N PRO A 175 -39.18 -42.63 0.26
CA PRO A 175 -39.83 -43.91 0.11
C PRO A 175 -39.41 -44.82 1.25
N ASP A 176 -40.42 -45.23 2.01
CA ASP A 176 -40.40 -46.43 2.81
C ASP A 176 -39.77 -47.60 2.03
N GLY A 177 -38.74 -48.19 2.62
CA GLY A 177 -38.03 -49.33 2.06
C GLY A 177 -37.63 -50.27 3.18
N LEU A 178 -38.63 -50.88 3.81
CA LEU A 178 -38.48 -52.09 4.60
C LEU A 178 -37.79 -53.16 3.74
N GLY A 179 -36.63 -53.60 4.21
CA GLY A 179 -35.83 -54.63 3.55
C GLY A 179 -34.86 -55.25 4.54
N GLU A 180 -35.40 -55.95 5.54
CA GLU A 180 -34.67 -56.97 6.25
C GLU A 180 -34.11 -58.01 5.26
N GLN A 181 -32.80 -58.24 5.28
CA GLN A 181 -32.22 -59.51 4.84
C GLN A 181 -30.86 -59.74 5.51
N LYS A 182 -30.87 -60.55 6.57
CA LYS A 182 -29.79 -61.44 6.99
C LYS A 182 -30.32 -62.88 6.83
N PRO A 183 -29.48 -63.91 6.95
CA PRO A 183 -28.23 -64.21 6.24
C PRO A 183 -28.37 -65.56 5.49
N SER A 184 -27.44 -65.92 4.60
CA SER A 184 -27.30 -67.34 4.24
C SER A 184 -25.89 -67.73 3.80
N ILE A 185 -25.52 -68.91 4.28
CA ILE A 185 -24.25 -69.60 4.32
C ILE A 185 -24.00 -70.37 3.01
N ALA A 186 -22.76 -70.35 2.51
CA ALA A 186 -22.06 -71.45 1.81
C ALA A 186 -20.66 -70.93 1.47
N ARG A 187 -19.53 -71.61 1.70
CA ARG A 187 -19.22 -73.01 2.00
C ARG A 187 -17.90 -73.06 2.75
#